data_AF-A0A6L9LCR6-F1
#
_entry.id   AF-A0A6L9LCR6-F1
#
_cell.length_a   1.000
_cell.length_b   1.000
_cell.length_c   1.000
_cell.angle_alpha   90.00
_cell.angle_beta   90.00
_cell.angle_gamma   90.00
#
_symmetry.space_group_name_H-M   'P 1'
#
loop_
_entity.id
_entity.type
_entity.pdbx_description
1 polymer ?
#
loop_
_entity_poly.entity_id
_entity_poly.type
_entity_poly.pdbx_seq_one_letter_code
_entity_poly.pdbx_strand_id
1 'polypeptide(L)'
;MKPGDWFGLSLLTSIIILIYIWRLDTRIDVQGIHYRVFPIFSWRTIPWRLVKSATLTRYSFVGYGIRIGWEGWVYNIAGNRGLRIERSHKNVIIIGTQQPDELQTWLDQHLAISS
;
A
#
# COMPACT_ATOMS: atom_id res chain seq x y z
N MET A 1 -41.33 -9.48 9.61
CA MET A 1 -40.25 -9.06 8.69
C MET A 1 -40.59 -9.60 7.32
N LYS A 2 -40.52 -8.77 6.27
CA LYS A 2 -40.87 -9.17 4.91
C LYS A 2 -39.68 -9.88 4.26
N PRO A 3 -39.88 -10.77 3.27
CA PRO A 3 -38.79 -11.47 2.59
C PRO A 3 -37.70 -10.55 1.99
N GLY A 4 -38.03 -9.29 1.66
CA GLY A 4 -37.08 -8.29 1.14
C GLY A 4 -36.08 -7.74 2.17
N ASP A 5 -36.38 -7.84 3.47
CA ASP A 5 -35.54 -7.26 4.54
C ASP A 5 -34.19 -8.01 4.67
N TRP A 6 -34.15 -9.30 4.30
CA TRP A 6 -32.96 -10.14 4.33
C TRP A 6 -31.93 -9.78 3.26
N PHE A 7 -32.38 -9.29 2.10
CA PHE A 7 -31.47 -8.84 1.04
C PHE A 7 -30.68 -7.61 1.45
N GLY A 8 -31.36 -6.64 2.09
CA GLY A 8 -30.70 -5.44 2.61
C GLY A 8 -29.69 -5.77 3.71
N LEU A 9 -30.06 -6.63 4.65
CA LEU A 9 -29.16 -7.07 5.72
C LEU A 9 -27.96 -7.84 5.16
N SER A 10 -28.19 -8.78 4.24
CA SER A 10 -27.14 -9.57 3.59
C SER A 10 -26.14 -8.68 2.82
N LEU A 11 -26.63 -7.68 2.08
CA LEU A 11 -25.78 -6.75 1.35
C LEU A 11 -24.94 -5.90 2.31
N LEU A 12 -25.55 -5.37 3.37
CA LEU A 12 -24.87 -4.55 4.36
C LEU A 12 -23.78 -5.36 5.10
N THR A 13 -24.10 -6.58 5.54
CA THR A 13 -23.13 -7.48 6.17
C THR A 13 -21.98 -7.81 5.22
N SER A 14 -22.25 -8.05 3.94
CA SER A 14 -21.21 -8.33 2.94
C SER A 14 -20.26 -7.14 2.74
N ILE A 15 -20.79 -5.91 2.71
CA ILE A 15 -19.98 -4.68 2.61
C ILE A 15 -19.11 -4.50 3.85
N ILE A 16 -19.65 -4.73 5.05
CA ILE A 16 -18.89 -4.63 6.31
C ILE A 16 -17.75 -5.66 6.32
N ILE A 17 -18.01 -6.90 5.92
CA ILE A 17 -16.98 -7.94 5.82
C ILE A 17 -15.90 -7.51 4.81
N LEU A 18 -16.29 -6.99 3.65
CA LEU A 18 -15.34 -6.55 2.63
C LEU A 18 -14.41 -5.44 3.13
N ILE A 19 -14.94 -4.47 3.87
CA ILE A 19 -14.14 -3.39 4.48
C ILE A 19 -13.24 -3.96 5.58
N TYR A 20 -13.74 -4.87 6.41
CA TYR A 20 -12.99 -5.46 7.52
C TYR A 20 -11.77 -6.27 7.06
N ILE A 21 -11.90 -7.02 5.96
CA ILE A 21 -10.78 -7.81 5.42
C ILE A 21 -9.81 -6.99 4.57
N TRP A 22 -10.13 -5.72 4.28
CA TRP A 22 -9.34 -4.93 3.34
C TRP A 22 -8.00 -4.52 3.97
N ARG A 23 -6.91 -5.05 3.42
CA ARG A 23 -5.54 -4.84 3.92
C ARG A 23 -4.53 -4.60 2.81
N LEU A 24 -3.46 -3.92 3.17
CA LEU A 24 -2.34 -3.56 2.30
C LEU A 24 -1.12 -4.26 2.88
N ASP A 25 -0.84 -5.43 2.34
CA ASP A 25 0.30 -6.22 2.77
C ASP A 25 1.53 -5.72 2.01
N THR A 26 2.62 -5.46 2.73
CA THR A 26 3.92 -5.11 2.15
C THR A 26 4.97 -6.07 2.68
N ARG A 27 5.81 -6.60 1.79
CA ARG A 27 6.94 -7.47 2.12
C ARG A 27 8.14 -7.00 1.34
N ILE A 28 9.29 -6.92 1.98
CA ILE A 28 10.54 -6.53 1.36
C ILE A 28 11.52 -7.68 1.55
N ASP A 29 12.12 -8.15 0.46
CA ASP A 29 13.14 -9.21 0.51
C ASP A 29 14.24 -9.00 -0.55
N VAL A 30 15.11 -9.98 -0.72
CA VAL A 30 16.26 -9.92 -1.64
C VAL A 30 15.88 -9.75 -3.11
N GLN A 31 14.65 -10.10 -3.51
CA GLN A 31 14.19 -9.97 -4.89
C GLN A 31 13.65 -8.57 -5.16
N GLY A 32 12.99 -7.95 -4.18
CA GLY A 32 12.40 -6.63 -4.33
C GLY A 32 11.38 -6.25 -3.25
N ILE A 33 10.53 -5.31 -3.64
CA ILE A 33 9.41 -4.83 -2.83
C ILE A 33 8.13 -5.49 -3.36
N HIS A 34 7.47 -6.25 -2.50
CA HIS A 34 6.24 -6.97 -2.78
C HIS A 34 5.08 -6.30 -2.07
N TYR A 35 3.96 -6.13 -2.76
CA TYR A 35 2.78 -5.53 -2.15
C TYR A 35 1.49 -6.12 -2.69
N ARG A 36 0.45 -6.12 -1.86
CA ARG A 36 -0.87 -6.65 -2.20
C ARG A 36 -1.97 -5.85 -1.52
N VAL A 37 -3.02 -5.53 -2.26
CA VAL A 37 -4.24 -4.92 -1.72
C VAL A 37 -5.31 -6.01 -1.63
N PHE A 38 -5.33 -6.75 -0.53
CA PHE A 38 -6.28 -7.85 -0.35
C PHE A 38 -7.66 -7.30 0.04
N PRO A 39 -8.78 -7.76 -0.56
CA PRO A 39 -8.89 -8.88 -1.50
C PRO A 39 -8.90 -8.48 -3.00
N ILE A 40 -8.74 -7.19 -3.33
CA ILE A 40 -8.97 -6.66 -4.70
C ILE A 40 -7.82 -6.97 -5.67
N PHE A 41 -6.58 -6.78 -5.25
CA PHE A 41 -5.39 -6.99 -6.08
C PHE A 41 -4.54 -8.12 -5.51
N SER A 42 -4.01 -8.96 -6.40
CA SER A 42 -3.02 -9.98 -6.07
C SER A 42 -1.64 -9.38 -5.78
N TRP A 43 -0.71 -10.21 -5.32
CA TRP A 43 0.67 -9.80 -5.07
C TRP A 43 1.31 -9.23 -6.33
N ARG A 44 1.96 -8.09 -6.18
CA ARG A 44 2.77 -7.44 -7.20
C ARG A 44 4.18 -7.27 -6.67
N THR A 45 5.16 -7.44 -7.55
CA THR A 45 6.59 -7.33 -7.21
C THR A 45 7.20 -6.18 -7.98
N ILE A 46 7.97 -5.35 -7.28
CA ILE A 46 8.86 -4.34 -7.85
C ILE A 46 10.30 -4.83 -7.61
N PRO A 47 10.95 -5.42 -8.62
CA PRO A 47 12.32 -5.89 -8.50
C PRO A 47 13.29 -4.74 -8.19
N TRP A 48 14.31 -4.99 -7.36
CA TRP A 48 15.30 -3.97 -6.98
C TRP A 48 15.98 -3.31 -8.18
N ARG A 49 16.25 -4.06 -9.26
CA ARG A 49 16.82 -3.53 -10.52
C ARG A 49 16.00 -2.39 -11.15
N LEU A 50 14.72 -2.27 -10.80
CA LEU A 50 13.84 -1.21 -11.30
C LEU A 50 13.66 -0.07 -10.29
N VAL A 51 14.19 -0.20 -9.07
CA VAL A 51 14.09 0.80 -8.01
C VAL A 51 15.28 1.75 -8.16
N LYS A 52 14.98 3.03 -8.42
CA LYS A 52 15.97 4.10 -8.45
C LYS A 52 16.25 4.63 -7.05
N SER A 53 15.19 4.81 -6.26
CA SER A 53 15.27 5.22 -4.86
C SER A 53 14.05 4.68 -4.10
N ALA A 54 14.24 4.39 -2.82
CA ALA A 54 13.17 4.01 -1.92
C ALA A 54 13.35 4.76 -0.59
N THR A 55 12.38 5.60 -0.23
CA THR A 55 12.46 6.48 0.94
C THR A 55 11.16 6.49 1.72
N LEU A 56 11.25 6.68 3.03
CA LEU A 56 10.07 6.97 3.84
C LEU A 56 9.62 8.40 3.54
N THR A 57 8.35 8.56 3.17
CA THR A 57 7.76 9.87 2.91
C THR A 57 6.53 10.09 3.78
N ARG A 58 6.27 11.35 4.11
CA ARG A 58 5.02 11.80 4.73
C ARG A 58 4.22 12.56 3.68
N TYR A 59 2.97 12.18 3.49
CA TYR A 59 2.05 12.85 2.59
C TYR A 59 0.95 13.59 3.37
N SER A 60 0.38 14.62 2.75
CA SER A 60 -0.58 15.53 3.40
C SER A 60 -2.01 14.99 3.43
N PHE A 61 -2.32 13.98 2.63
CA PHE A 61 -3.64 13.35 2.64
C PHE A 61 -3.75 12.32 3.76
N VAL A 62 -4.91 12.31 4.42
CA VAL A 62 -5.30 11.30 5.41
C VAL A 62 -6.40 10.46 4.77
N GLY A 63 -6.37 9.15 4.99
CA GLY A 63 -7.50 8.27 4.68
C GLY A 63 -7.16 7.03 3.85
N TYR A 64 -8.22 6.41 3.39
CA TYR A 64 -8.25 5.08 2.78
C TYR A 64 -8.38 5.20 1.25
N GLY A 65 -7.56 4.48 0.48
CA GLY A 65 -7.79 4.28 -0.95
C GLY A 65 -6.55 4.23 -1.85
N ILE A 66 -6.83 4.01 -3.14
CA ILE A 66 -5.86 4.02 -4.22
C ILE A 66 -6.00 5.33 -4.98
N ARG A 67 -4.91 6.07 -5.12
CA ARG A 67 -4.88 7.33 -5.88
C ARG A 67 -3.95 7.19 -7.07
N ILE A 68 -4.40 7.69 -8.21
CA ILE A 68 -3.60 7.81 -9.43
C ILE A 68 -3.46 9.30 -9.70
N GLY A 69 -2.22 9.80 -9.66
CA GLY A 69 -1.89 11.17 -10.01
C GLY A 69 -0.81 11.23 -11.08
N TRP A 70 -0.40 12.43 -11.46
CA TRP A 70 0.65 12.65 -12.45
C TRP A 70 2.00 12.07 -12.02
N GLU A 71 2.33 12.15 -10.73
CA GLU A 71 3.58 11.55 -10.20
C GLU A 71 3.53 10.03 -10.15
N GLY A 72 2.33 9.44 -10.01
CA GLY A 72 2.14 8.01 -10.01
C GLY A 72 1.05 7.50 -9.07
N TRP A 73 1.27 6.32 -8.50
CA TRP A 73 0.27 5.59 -7.75
C TRP A 73 0.52 5.71 -6.25
N VAL A 74 -0.54 5.92 -5.49
CA VAL A 74 -0.52 5.81 -4.03
C VAL A 74 -1.48 4.70 -3.62
N TYR A 75 -1.00 3.74 -2.85
CA TYR A 75 -1.80 2.73 -2.18
C TYR A 75 -1.77 3.03 -0.69
N ASN A 76 -2.89 3.40 -0.09
CA ASN A 76 -2.97 3.66 1.35
C ASN A 76 -4.23 3.06 1.95
N ILE A 77 -4.13 2.56 3.17
CA ILE A 77 -5.28 2.06 3.94
C ILE A 77 -5.47 2.87 5.22
N ALA A 78 -4.39 3.32 5.85
CA ALA A 78 -4.45 4.13 7.05
C ALA A 78 -3.17 4.95 7.21
N GLY A 79 -3.29 6.09 7.91
CA GLY A 79 -2.15 6.95 8.21
C GLY A 79 -1.72 7.85 7.05
N ASN A 80 -0.57 8.50 7.24
CA ASN A 80 -0.04 9.56 6.36
C ASN A 80 1.45 9.37 6.01
N ARG A 81 1.99 8.16 6.23
CA ARG A 81 3.38 7.80 5.96
C ARG A 81 3.44 6.55 5.11
N GLY A 82 4.45 6.49 4.23
CA GLY A 82 4.58 5.37 3.30
C GLY A 82 5.96 5.27 2.67
N LEU A 83 6.23 4.12 2.07
CA LEU A 83 7.40 3.87 1.24
C LEU A 83 7.19 4.50 -0.15
N ARG A 84 7.94 5.55 -0.47
CA ARG A 84 8.00 6.15 -1.80
C ARG A 84 9.07 5.44 -2.62
N ILE A 85 8.67 4.87 -3.74
CA ILE A 85 9.50 4.08 -4.63
C ILE A 85 9.56 4.81 -5.97
N GLU A 86 10.70 5.39 -6.28
CA GLU A 86 10.98 5.92 -7.61
C GLU A 86 11.50 4.78 -8.49
N ARG A 87 10.89 4.60 -9.66
CA ARG A 87 11.24 3.50 -10.56
C ARG A 87 11.95 4.02 -11.80
N SER A 88 12.93 3.27 -12.29
CA SER A 88 13.61 3.58 -13.55
C SER A 88 12.59 3.58 -14.69
N HIS A 89 12.43 4.73 -15.37
CA HIS A 89 11.54 4.93 -16.52
C HIS A 89 10.04 4.65 -16.26
N LYS A 90 9.58 4.71 -15.01
CA LYS A 90 8.15 4.55 -14.64
C LYS A 90 7.73 5.56 -13.57
N ASN A 91 6.42 5.71 -13.43
CA ASN A 91 5.83 6.57 -12.42
C ASN A 91 6.17 6.09 -11.00
N VAL A 92 6.15 7.02 -10.04
CA VAL A 92 6.37 6.76 -8.62
C VAL A 92 5.28 5.84 -8.07
N ILE A 93 5.63 4.98 -7.12
CA ILE A 93 4.67 4.24 -6.31
C ILE A 93 4.88 4.62 -4.85
N ILE A 94 3.81 4.97 -4.15
CA ILE A 94 3.79 5.17 -2.70
C ILE A 94 2.95 4.06 -2.09
N ILE A 95 3.51 3.36 -1.11
CA ILE A 95 2.85 2.29 -0.35
C ILE A 95 2.75 2.74 1.10
N GLY A 96 1.54 3.05 1.57
CA GLY A 96 1.29 3.48 2.95
C GLY A 96 1.67 2.40 3.97
N THR A 97 2.15 2.80 5.13
CA THR A 97 2.53 1.90 6.22
C THR A 97 2.02 2.39 7.57
N GLN A 98 1.63 1.46 8.44
CA GLN A 98 1.31 1.72 9.85
C GLN A 98 2.51 1.40 10.78
N GLN A 99 3.63 0.96 10.21
CA GLN A 99 4.89 0.69 10.90
C GLN A 99 6.04 1.54 10.28
N PRO A 100 5.94 2.89 10.32
CA PRO A 100 6.92 3.75 9.67
C PRO A 100 8.32 3.64 10.27
N ASP A 101 8.43 3.41 11.58
CA ASP A 101 9.72 3.38 12.27
C ASP A 101 10.48 2.08 11.99
N GLU A 102 9.76 0.95 11.89
CA GLU A 102 10.32 -0.34 11.46
C GLU A 102 10.81 -0.26 10.02
N LEU A 103 9.99 0.34 9.14
CA LEU A 103 10.38 0.58 7.75
C LEU A 103 11.62 1.48 7.66
N GLN A 104 11.67 2.58 8.41
CA GLN A 104 12.83 3.47 8.42
C GLN A 104 14.10 2.72 8.85
N THR A 105 14.03 1.97 9.95
CA THR A 105 15.14 1.16 10.45
C THR A 105 15.65 0.19 9.39
N TRP A 106 14.73 -0.47 8.68
CA TRP A 106 15.08 -1.38 7.59
C TRP A 106 15.79 -0.66 6.44
N LEU A 107 15.28 0.51 6.02
CA LEU A 107 15.88 1.32 4.95
C LEU A 107 17.29 1.79 5.32
N ASP A 108 17.50 2.23 6.56
CA ASP A 108 18.80 2.71 7.03
C ASP A 108 19.86 1.59 7.00
N GLN A 109 19.48 0.37 7.35
CA GLN A 109 20.38 -0.79 7.34
C GLN A 109 20.72 -1.30 5.93
N HIS A 110 19.80 -1.16 4.96
CA HIS A 110 19.90 -1.84 3.67
C HIS A 110 20.08 -0.90 2.46
N LEU A 111 19.79 0.40 2.62
CA LEU A 111 19.84 1.38 1.52
C LEU A 111 20.63 2.67 1.85
N ALA A 112 20.88 3.00 3.12
CA ALA A 112 21.55 4.25 3.50
C ALA A 112 23.10 4.24 3.39
N ILE A 113 23.70 3.31 2.64
CA ILE A 113 25.15 3.31 2.37
C ILE A 113 25.50 4.04 1.05
N SER A 114 24.55 4.75 0.43
CA SER A 114 24.78 5.48 -0.83
C SER A 114 24.43 6.98 -0.75
N SER A 115 24.98 7.67 0.25
CA SER A 115 25.05 9.13 0.29
C SER A 115 26.49 9.60 0.36
#